data_AF-A0ABD1NE97-F1
#
_entry.id   AF-A0ABD1NE97-F1
#
_cell.length_a   1.000
_cell.length_b   1.000
_cell.length_c   1.000
_cell.angle_alpha   90.00
_cell.angle_beta   90.00
_cell.angle_gamma   90.00
#
_symmetry.space_group_name_H-M   'P 1'
#
loop_
_entity.id
_entity.type
_entity.pdbx_description
1 polymer ?
#
loop_
_entity_poly.entity_id
_entity_poly.type
_entity_poly.pdbx_seq_one_letter_code
_entity_poly.pdbx_strand_id
1 'polypeptide(L)'
;MGSCCWLVMVIGIAIEAWGVKGEVEGGRNIFILGGQSNMAGRGGVVNETGTGVARWDGVVPPECRPNPSVWRLDAHVAWVEAREPLHADIDAKKTNGIGPGMAFANSVLGKHAELGPIGLVPCAVGGTNISEWERGKELYSHMIKRAKASLRDGGTIRALLWFQGESDTVNLNDARSYQTSLRNFFFNVRHDLHSPLLPIIQVALASGLGPYIEIVRQAQLSIDLLNLRTVDAHGSPLQPDGLHLSTQAQVHLGQKMADAFLQFVPSSNINHNISPIRNEAIRFYVCTFYVYMLPLFITFITIMYTTFL
;
A
#
# COMPACT_ATOMS: atom_id res chain seq x y z
N MET A 1 65.48 -18.10 1.61
CA MET A 1 65.28 -18.97 0.42
C MET A 1 64.12 -19.90 0.71
N GLY A 2 63.11 -19.96 -0.17
CA GLY A 2 62.05 -20.98 -0.15
C GLY A 2 60.63 -20.41 -0.09
N SER A 3 59.95 -20.44 -1.23
CA SER A 3 58.63 -19.87 -1.55
C SER A 3 57.41 -20.60 -0.97
N CYS A 4 56.33 -19.84 -0.76
CA CYS A 4 54.92 -20.20 -0.99
C CYS A 4 54.10 -18.90 -0.78
N CYS A 5 53.81 -18.02 -1.77
CA CYS A 5 52.97 -18.18 -2.97
C CYS A 5 51.82 -19.17 -2.80
N TRP A 6 50.61 -18.75 -3.21
CA TRP A 6 49.28 -19.30 -2.89
C TRP A 6 48.84 -18.90 -1.47
N LEU A 7 47.95 -17.94 -1.23
CA LEU A 7 46.70 -17.66 -1.92
C LEU A 7 46.26 -16.25 -1.49
N VAL A 8 46.62 -15.21 -2.26
CA VAL A 8 45.88 -13.94 -2.23
C VAL A 8 44.57 -14.20 -2.98
N MET A 9 43.70 -15.05 -2.42
CA MET A 9 42.31 -15.15 -2.84
C MET A 9 41.61 -13.94 -2.25
N VAL A 10 41.51 -12.91 -3.08
CA VAL A 10 40.21 -12.30 -3.40
C VAL A 10 39.20 -12.42 -2.25
N ILE A 11 39.41 -11.67 -1.18
CA ILE A 11 38.26 -11.04 -0.54
C ILE A 11 38.05 -9.76 -1.34
N GLY A 12 37.61 -9.96 -2.58
CA GLY A 12 36.73 -9.01 -3.22
C GLY A 12 35.53 -8.94 -2.31
N ILE A 13 35.58 -8.03 -1.34
CA ILE A 13 34.36 -7.42 -0.86
C ILE A 13 33.81 -6.81 -2.14
N ALA A 14 32.90 -7.53 -2.77
CA ALA A 14 31.87 -6.95 -3.57
C ALA A 14 31.14 -6.00 -2.61
N ILE A 15 31.75 -4.82 -2.43
CA ILE A 15 31.04 -3.58 -2.59
C ILE A 15 30.52 -3.73 -4.02
N GLU A 16 29.43 -4.49 -4.18
CA GLU A 16 28.39 -3.97 -5.01
C GLU A 16 28.07 -2.65 -4.32
N ALA A 17 28.82 -1.63 -4.72
CA ALA A 17 28.26 -0.38 -5.11
C ALA A 17 27.14 -0.82 -6.05
N TRP A 18 25.99 -1.16 -5.45
CA TRP A 18 24.72 -0.73 -5.94
C TRP A 18 25.02 0.71 -6.20
N GLY A 19 25.39 0.98 -7.47
CA GLY A 19 25.42 2.32 -7.97
C GLY A 19 24.14 2.89 -7.41
N VAL A 20 24.26 4.00 -6.69
CA VAL A 20 23.14 4.92 -6.62
C VAL A 20 22.76 5.06 -8.08
N LYS A 21 21.76 4.28 -8.49
CA LYS A 21 21.26 4.25 -9.84
C LYS A 21 20.72 5.66 -9.89
N GLY A 22 21.47 6.54 -10.54
CA GLY A 22 21.13 7.96 -10.63
C GLY A 22 19.65 8.00 -10.92
N GLU A 23 18.91 8.79 -10.13
CA GLU A 23 17.47 8.93 -10.24
C GLU A 23 17.10 8.86 -11.71
N VAL A 24 16.50 7.75 -12.11
CA VAL A 24 15.98 7.64 -13.47
C VAL A 24 14.79 8.58 -13.45
N GLU A 25 14.97 9.77 -14.00
CA GLU A 25 13.85 10.63 -14.36
C GLU A 25 12.83 9.77 -15.13
N GLY A 26 11.61 9.63 -14.58
CA GLY A 26 10.43 9.19 -15.34
C GLY A 26 9.71 7.89 -14.91
N GLY A 27 10.04 7.25 -13.79
CA GLY A 27 9.30 6.09 -13.29
C GLY A 27 7.93 6.43 -12.66
N ARG A 28 6.92 5.56 -12.79
CA ARG A 28 5.59 5.77 -12.15
C ARG A 28 5.69 5.68 -10.61
N ASN A 29 4.91 6.50 -9.94
CA ASN A 29 4.63 6.42 -8.50
C ASN A 29 3.46 5.47 -8.28
N ILE A 30 3.75 4.29 -7.75
CA ILE A 30 2.84 3.16 -7.75
C ILE A 30 2.10 3.05 -6.41
N PHE A 31 0.79 2.87 -6.48
CA PHE A 31 -0.09 2.69 -5.33
C PHE A 31 -0.86 1.38 -5.46
N ILE A 32 -0.74 0.53 -4.45
CA ILE A 32 -1.47 -0.74 -4.39
C ILE A 32 -2.85 -0.46 -3.79
N LEU A 33 -3.91 -0.91 -4.45
CA LEU A 33 -5.29 -0.76 -3.99
C LEU A 33 -5.80 -2.13 -3.51
N GLY A 34 -5.70 -2.38 -2.20
CA GLY A 34 -6.06 -3.66 -1.58
C GLY A 34 -7.28 -3.54 -0.67
N GLY A 35 -7.97 -4.66 -0.48
CA GLY A 35 -9.09 -4.77 0.45
C GLY A 35 -10.31 -5.42 -0.18
N GLN A 36 -11.51 -4.93 0.17
CA GLN A 36 -12.77 -5.52 -0.31
C GLN A 36 -13.59 -4.57 -1.20
N SER A 37 -14.92 -4.78 -1.26
CA SER A 37 -15.83 -4.11 -2.19
C SER A 37 -15.81 -2.59 -2.11
N ASN A 38 -15.61 -1.99 -0.93
CA ASN A 38 -15.50 -0.54 -0.81
C ASN A 38 -14.16 0.02 -1.34
N MET A 39 -13.06 -0.75 -1.38
CA MET A 39 -11.87 -0.41 -2.17
C MET A 39 -12.09 -0.69 -3.66
N ALA A 40 -12.69 -1.84 -3.99
CA ALA A 40 -12.92 -2.26 -5.37
C ALA A 40 -13.79 -1.25 -6.13
N GLY A 41 -14.81 -0.72 -5.44
CA GLY A 41 -15.71 0.32 -5.90
C GLY A 41 -17.13 -0.21 -6.10
N ARG A 42 -18.09 0.43 -5.44
CA ARG A 42 -19.54 0.15 -5.55
C ARG A 42 -20.38 1.44 -5.62
N GLY A 43 -19.74 2.60 -5.67
CA GLY A 43 -20.43 3.87 -5.86
C GLY A 43 -21.19 3.86 -7.19
N GLY A 44 -22.49 4.17 -7.14
CA GLY A 44 -23.37 4.17 -8.32
C GLY A 44 -23.84 2.77 -8.72
N VAL A 45 -23.44 1.70 -8.02
CA VAL A 45 -23.99 0.36 -8.23
C VAL A 45 -25.28 0.22 -7.43
N VAL A 46 -26.39 -0.05 -8.12
CA VAL A 46 -27.70 -0.29 -7.53
C VAL A 46 -28.35 -1.51 -8.18
N ASN A 47 -29.22 -2.20 -7.44
CA ASN A 47 -30.01 -3.30 -8.01
C ASN A 47 -31.06 -2.72 -8.96
N GLU A 48 -31.11 -3.21 -10.20
CA GLU A 48 -32.22 -2.89 -11.11
C GLU A 48 -33.52 -3.48 -10.53
N THR A 49 -34.51 -2.62 -10.35
CA THR A 49 -35.79 -2.92 -9.69
C THR A 49 -36.65 -3.96 -10.41
N GLY A 50 -36.29 -4.37 -11.63
CA GLY A 50 -37.00 -5.40 -12.40
C GLY A 50 -36.28 -6.75 -12.55
N THR A 51 -34.96 -6.81 -12.33
CA THR A 51 -34.15 -8.01 -12.60
C THR A 51 -33.39 -8.52 -11.38
N GLY A 52 -33.21 -7.68 -10.35
CA GLY A 52 -32.35 -7.97 -9.20
C GLY A 52 -30.86 -7.99 -9.55
N VAL A 53 -30.48 -7.63 -10.77
CA VAL A 53 -29.10 -7.57 -11.22
C VAL A 53 -28.51 -6.22 -10.81
N ALA A 54 -27.36 -6.24 -10.13
CA ALA A 54 -26.64 -5.04 -9.76
C ALA A 54 -25.99 -4.41 -11.01
N ARG A 55 -26.27 -3.12 -11.24
CA ARG A 55 -25.74 -2.35 -12.37
C ARG A 55 -25.13 -1.04 -11.88
N TRP A 56 -23.99 -0.67 -12.46
CA TRP A 56 -23.40 0.65 -12.27
C TRP A 56 -24.11 1.68 -13.16
N ASP A 57 -24.44 2.85 -12.59
CA ASP A 57 -25.10 3.97 -13.27
C ASP A 57 -24.25 4.63 -14.37
N GLY A 58 -22.94 4.35 -14.42
CA GLY A 58 -22.00 4.92 -15.39
C GLY A 58 -21.63 6.37 -15.11
N VAL A 59 -22.01 6.93 -13.96
CA VAL A 59 -21.73 8.31 -13.59
C VAL A 59 -20.31 8.41 -13.03
N VAL A 60 -19.46 9.18 -13.72
CA VAL A 60 -18.08 9.47 -13.31
C VAL A 60 -17.97 10.93 -12.85
N PRO A 61 -17.76 11.20 -11.54
CA PRO A 61 -17.55 12.56 -11.04
C PRO A 61 -16.31 13.23 -11.66
N PRO A 62 -16.25 14.57 -11.70
CA PRO A 62 -15.09 15.30 -12.22
C PRO A 62 -13.75 14.88 -11.61
N GLU A 63 -13.73 14.61 -10.30
CA GLU A 63 -12.56 14.21 -9.52
C GLU A 63 -12.06 12.80 -9.89
N CYS A 64 -12.93 11.98 -10.49
CA CYS A 64 -12.60 10.62 -10.93
C CYS A 64 -12.35 10.51 -12.44
N ARG A 65 -12.35 11.64 -13.17
CA ARG A 65 -12.12 11.62 -14.62
C ARG A 65 -10.73 11.06 -14.96
N PRO A 66 -10.60 10.36 -16.11
CA PRO A 66 -9.30 9.91 -16.60
C PRO A 66 -8.31 11.06 -16.74
N ASN A 67 -7.04 10.77 -16.47
CA ASN A 67 -5.94 11.72 -16.53
C ASN A 67 -4.75 11.03 -17.24
N PRO A 68 -4.13 11.65 -18.25
CA PRO A 68 -3.00 11.06 -18.98
C PRO A 68 -1.80 10.67 -18.10
N SER A 69 -1.68 11.28 -16.91
CA SER A 69 -0.64 10.98 -15.93
C SER A 69 -1.05 9.90 -14.92
N VAL A 70 -2.24 9.29 -15.04
CA VAL A 70 -2.74 8.25 -14.14
C VAL A 70 -2.98 6.96 -14.93
N TRP A 71 -2.25 5.92 -14.54
CA TRP A 71 -2.23 4.62 -15.18
C TRP A 71 -2.82 3.56 -14.26
N ARG A 72 -3.33 2.48 -14.84
CA ARG A 72 -3.85 1.31 -14.13
C ARG A 72 -3.16 0.06 -14.65
N LEU A 73 -2.74 -0.83 -13.77
CA LEU A 73 -2.25 -2.15 -14.14
C LEU A 73 -3.45 -3.09 -14.31
N ASP A 74 -3.73 -3.51 -15.54
CA ASP A 74 -4.87 -4.38 -15.84
C ASP A 74 -4.67 -5.83 -15.38
N ALA A 75 -5.66 -6.70 -15.59
CA ALA A 75 -5.58 -8.12 -15.26
C ALA A 75 -4.49 -8.88 -16.05
N HIS A 76 -4.13 -8.39 -17.24
CA HIS A 76 -3.06 -8.91 -18.09
C HIS A 76 -1.68 -8.36 -17.73
N VAL A 77 -1.60 -7.55 -16.67
CA VAL A 77 -0.37 -6.96 -16.15
C VAL A 77 0.27 -5.98 -17.15
N ALA A 78 -0.58 -5.30 -17.91
CA ALA A 78 -0.24 -4.19 -18.80
C ALA A 78 -0.69 -2.86 -18.19
N TRP A 79 0.12 -1.81 -18.38
CA TRP A 79 -0.27 -0.46 -18.00
C TRP A 79 -1.19 0.13 -19.06
N VAL A 80 -2.40 0.49 -18.64
CA VAL A 80 -3.39 1.19 -19.46
C VAL A 80 -3.75 2.52 -18.81
N GLU A 81 -4.37 3.43 -19.56
CA GLU A 81 -4.93 4.65 -18.96
C GLU A 81 -5.98 4.28 -17.90
N ALA A 82 -5.92 4.90 -16.73
CA ALA A 82 -6.82 4.59 -15.64
C ALA A 82 -8.23 5.16 -15.90
N ARG A 83 -9.23 4.29 -15.82
CA ARG A 83 -10.66 4.61 -15.97
C ARG A 83 -11.46 3.79 -14.96
N GLU A 84 -12.49 4.40 -14.38
CA GLU A 84 -13.43 3.65 -13.53
C GLU A 84 -14.32 2.73 -14.40
N PRO A 85 -14.74 1.57 -13.86
CA PRO A 85 -14.39 1.00 -12.54
C PRO A 85 -12.99 0.36 -12.54
N LEU A 86 -12.11 0.79 -11.62
CA LEU A 86 -10.70 0.34 -11.61
C LEU A 86 -10.52 -1.18 -11.41
N HIS A 87 -11.47 -1.84 -10.78
CA HIS A 87 -11.42 -3.28 -10.46
C HIS A 87 -12.26 -4.15 -11.39
N ALA A 88 -12.78 -3.62 -12.52
CA ALA A 88 -13.71 -4.36 -13.39
C ALA A 88 -13.18 -5.72 -13.89
N ASP A 89 -11.88 -5.83 -14.16
CA ASP A 89 -11.19 -7.06 -14.60
C ASP A 89 -10.45 -7.78 -13.44
N ILE A 90 -10.50 -7.23 -12.22
CA ILE A 90 -9.85 -7.79 -11.03
C ILE A 90 -10.88 -8.45 -10.12
N ASP A 91 -11.91 -7.72 -9.70
CA ASP A 91 -13.07 -8.22 -8.98
C ASP A 91 -14.18 -8.63 -9.97
N ALA A 92 -13.79 -9.38 -11.00
CA ALA A 92 -14.58 -9.61 -12.22
C ALA A 92 -15.89 -10.41 -12.00
N LYS A 93 -16.05 -11.04 -10.83
CA LYS A 93 -17.27 -11.77 -10.46
C LYS A 93 -18.35 -10.86 -9.86
N LYS A 94 -18.07 -9.57 -9.68
CA LYS A 94 -18.98 -8.60 -9.07
C LYS A 94 -19.12 -7.38 -9.99
N THR A 95 -20.29 -6.73 -9.96
CA THR A 95 -20.46 -5.42 -10.59
C THR A 95 -19.67 -4.38 -9.80
N ASN A 96 -18.74 -3.70 -10.47
CA ASN A 96 -17.92 -2.63 -9.90
C ASN A 96 -18.45 -1.26 -10.34
N GLY A 97 -18.29 -0.26 -9.48
CA GLY A 97 -18.57 1.14 -9.77
C GLY A 97 -17.43 2.03 -9.29
N ILE A 98 -17.77 3.24 -8.85
CA ILE A 98 -16.77 4.18 -8.33
C ILE A 98 -16.13 3.65 -7.03
N GLY A 99 -14.80 3.61 -7.00
CA GLY A 99 -13.97 3.44 -5.81
C GLY A 99 -13.17 4.71 -5.47
N PRO A 100 -12.26 4.66 -4.49
CA PRO A 100 -11.51 5.86 -4.07
C PRO A 100 -10.29 6.15 -4.94
N GLY A 101 -9.89 5.21 -5.82
CA GLY A 101 -8.59 5.23 -6.49
C GLY A 101 -8.37 6.40 -7.46
N MET A 102 -9.35 6.71 -8.32
CA MET A 102 -9.20 7.83 -9.26
C MET A 102 -9.20 9.19 -8.54
N ALA A 103 -10.12 9.39 -7.58
CA ALA A 103 -10.15 10.61 -6.77
C ALA A 103 -8.86 10.79 -5.96
N PHE A 104 -8.31 9.69 -5.40
CA PHE A 104 -7.00 9.69 -4.76
C PHE A 104 -5.91 10.18 -5.70
N ALA A 105 -5.77 9.54 -6.87
CA ALA A 105 -4.68 9.84 -7.81
C ALA A 105 -4.75 11.28 -8.32
N ASN A 106 -5.94 11.73 -8.73
CA ASN A 106 -6.14 13.09 -9.20
C ASN A 106 -5.93 14.12 -8.07
N SER A 107 -6.33 13.82 -6.84
CA SER A 107 -6.08 14.70 -5.69
C SER A 107 -4.59 14.80 -5.35
N VAL A 108 -3.83 13.71 -5.44
CA VAL A 108 -2.37 13.75 -5.25
C VAL A 108 -1.72 14.62 -6.32
N LEU A 109 -2.02 14.40 -7.60
CA LEU A 109 -1.44 15.20 -8.69
C LEU A 109 -1.87 16.67 -8.65
N GLY A 110 -3.10 16.96 -8.20
CA GLY A 110 -3.58 18.33 -8.06
C GLY A 110 -2.89 19.10 -6.93
N LYS A 111 -2.41 18.40 -5.88
CA LYS A 111 -1.75 19.01 -4.72
C LYS A 111 -0.22 18.95 -4.79
N HIS A 112 0.34 17.99 -5.54
CA HIS A 112 1.77 17.71 -5.61
C HIS A 112 2.14 17.19 -7.01
N ALA A 113 2.02 18.05 -8.02
CA ALA A 113 2.24 17.70 -9.42
C ALA A 113 3.68 17.24 -9.71
N GLU A 114 4.64 17.71 -8.91
CA GLU A 114 6.06 17.34 -9.00
C GLU A 114 6.32 15.86 -8.68
N LEU A 115 5.33 15.15 -8.09
CA LEU A 115 5.45 13.71 -7.88
C LEU A 115 5.67 12.97 -9.22
N GLY A 116 5.02 13.45 -10.28
CA GLY A 116 5.02 12.80 -11.60
C GLY A 116 3.97 11.69 -11.75
N PRO A 117 4.04 10.88 -12.83
CA PRO A 117 2.99 9.93 -13.19
C PRO A 117 2.63 8.96 -12.05
N ILE A 118 1.34 8.66 -11.91
CA ILE A 118 0.79 7.72 -10.94
C ILE A 118 0.44 6.39 -11.62
N GLY A 119 0.77 5.28 -10.97
CA GLY A 119 0.33 3.94 -11.35
C GLY A 119 -0.53 3.31 -10.27
N LEU A 120 -1.76 2.95 -10.60
CA LEU A 120 -2.69 2.25 -9.72
C LEU A 120 -2.64 0.75 -9.97
N VAL A 121 -2.46 -0.03 -8.90
CA VAL A 121 -2.43 -1.50 -8.96
C VAL A 121 -3.67 -2.03 -8.22
N PRO A 122 -4.81 -2.19 -8.92
CA PRO A 122 -6.03 -2.73 -8.33
C PRO A 122 -5.85 -4.19 -7.95
N CYS A 123 -6.19 -4.54 -6.71
CA CYS A 123 -6.06 -5.87 -6.13
C CYS A 123 -7.25 -6.27 -5.24
N ALA A 124 -8.15 -5.35 -4.89
CA ALA A 124 -9.25 -5.62 -3.98
C ALA A 124 -10.27 -6.62 -4.55
N VAL A 125 -10.89 -7.41 -3.66
CA VAL A 125 -11.88 -8.45 -4.02
C VAL A 125 -13.07 -8.40 -3.07
N GLY A 126 -14.29 -8.31 -3.61
CA GLY A 126 -15.48 -8.03 -2.82
C GLY A 126 -15.99 -9.21 -1.99
N GLY A 127 -16.14 -9.00 -0.67
CA GLY A 127 -16.76 -9.93 0.27
C GLY A 127 -15.77 -10.78 1.09
N THR A 128 -14.49 -10.45 1.05
CA THR A 128 -13.43 -11.24 1.68
C THR A 128 -13.15 -10.85 3.13
N ASN A 129 -12.90 -11.82 4.01
CA ASN A 129 -12.38 -11.63 5.37
C ASN A 129 -10.86 -11.43 5.39
N ILE A 130 -10.32 -10.87 6.47
CA ILE A 130 -8.86 -10.68 6.60
C ILE A 130 -8.08 -12.01 6.58
N SER A 131 -8.71 -13.11 7.01
CA SER A 131 -8.12 -14.45 6.99
C SER A 131 -7.83 -14.97 5.57
N GLU A 132 -8.55 -14.47 4.56
CA GLU A 132 -8.29 -14.78 3.15
C GLU A 132 -7.10 -13.98 2.58
N TRP A 133 -6.66 -12.94 3.31
CA TRP A 133 -5.51 -12.10 3.01
C TRP A 133 -4.25 -12.50 3.79
N GLU A 134 -4.26 -13.61 4.51
CA GLU A 134 -3.06 -14.13 5.18
C GLU A 134 -1.96 -14.48 4.17
N ARG A 135 -0.70 -14.35 4.61
CA ARG A 135 0.46 -14.68 3.76
C ARG A 135 0.39 -16.13 3.31
N GLY A 136 0.53 -16.34 1.99
CA GLY A 136 0.40 -17.66 1.35
C GLY A 136 -1.01 -18.00 0.87
N LYS A 137 -2.04 -17.23 1.24
CA LYS A 137 -3.37 -17.32 0.61
C LYS A 137 -3.36 -16.72 -0.80
N GLU A 138 -4.36 -17.09 -1.59
CA GLU A 138 -4.45 -16.71 -3.00
C GLU A 138 -4.50 -15.19 -3.20
N LEU A 139 -5.38 -14.49 -2.46
CA LEU A 139 -5.56 -13.04 -2.58
C LEU A 139 -4.27 -12.27 -2.25
N TYR A 140 -3.63 -12.64 -1.14
CA TYR A 140 -2.35 -12.08 -0.73
C TYR A 140 -1.27 -12.31 -1.80
N SER A 141 -1.11 -13.57 -2.24
CA SER A 141 -0.09 -13.95 -3.21
C SER A 141 -0.30 -13.24 -4.55
N HIS A 142 -1.56 -13.09 -4.98
CA HIS A 142 -1.92 -12.36 -6.19
C HIS A 142 -1.60 -10.87 -6.07
N MET A 143 -1.93 -10.23 -4.95
CA MET A 143 -1.60 -8.82 -4.69
C MET A 143 -0.08 -8.59 -4.73
N ILE A 144 0.70 -9.44 -4.04
CA ILE A 144 2.17 -9.33 -4.05
C ILE A 144 2.73 -9.55 -5.47
N LYS A 145 2.21 -10.53 -6.22
CA LYS A 145 2.62 -10.77 -7.61
C LYS A 145 2.36 -9.56 -8.50
N ARG A 146 1.17 -8.95 -8.40
CA ARG A 146 0.80 -7.74 -9.16
C ARG A 146 1.66 -6.54 -8.76
N ALA A 147 1.88 -6.34 -7.47
CA ALA A 147 2.77 -5.29 -6.96
C ALA A 147 4.20 -5.45 -7.49
N LYS A 148 4.78 -6.66 -7.44
CA LYS A 148 6.13 -6.90 -8.01
C LYS A 148 6.17 -6.69 -9.51
N ALA A 149 5.14 -7.12 -10.24
CA ALA A 149 5.07 -6.95 -11.68
C ALA A 149 4.94 -5.48 -12.12
N SER A 150 4.32 -4.64 -11.28
CA SER A 150 4.19 -3.19 -11.53
C SER A 150 5.55 -2.46 -11.60
N LEU A 151 6.59 -3.02 -10.98
CA LEU A 151 7.94 -2.45 -10.93
C LEU A 151 8.77 -2.68 -12.22
N ARG A 152 8.30 -3.55 -13.13
CA ARG A 152 9.08 -3.97 -14.31
C ARG A 152 9.52 -2.82 -15.22
N ASP A 153 8.73 -1.74 -15.27
CA ASP A 153 8.99 -0.57 -16.11
C ASP A 153 9.68 0.58 -15.34
N GLY A 154 10.35 0.28 -14.22
CA GLY A 154 11.13 1.27 -13.46
C GLY A 154 10.33 2.18 -12.54
N GLY A 155 9.09 1.84 -12.20
CA GLY A 155 8.30 2.56 -11.19
C GLY A 155 8.72 2.25 -9.75
N THR A 156 8.17 3.00 -8.79
CA THR A 156 8.41 2.83 -7.35
C THR A 156 7.10 2.72 -6.59
N ILE A 157 6.93 1.69 -5.77
CA ILE A 157 5.76 1.55 -4.89
C ILE A 157 5.86 2.60 -3.76
N ARG A 158 4.90 3.52 -3.73
CA ARG A 158 4.83 4.64 -2.78
C ARG A 158 3.94 4.36 -1.58
N ALA A 159 2.85 3.61 -1.74
CA ALA A 159 2.00 3.22 -0.62
C ALA A 159 1.10 2.01 -0.92
N LEU A 160 0.64 1.37 0.15
CA LEU A 160 -0.54 0.52 0.14
C LEU A 160 -1.76 1.33 0.61
N LEU A 161 -2.80 1.37 -0.21
CA LEU A 161 -4.12 1.84 0.16
C LEU A 161 -4.98 0.62 0.52
N TRP A 162 -5.48 0.58 1.75
CA TRP A 162 -6.18 -0.58 2.30
C TRP A 162 -7.57 -0.22 2.85
N PHE A 163 -8.62 -0.83 2.31
CA PHE A 163 -9.97 -0.68 2.87
C PHE A 163 -10.70 -2.03 2.89
N GLN A 164 -10.76 -2.61 4.09
CA GLN A 164 -11.33 -3.92 4.36
C GLN A 164 -11.74 -4.02 5.82
N GLY A 165 -12.69 -4.91 6.11
CA GLY A 165 -13.04 -5.35 7.47
C GLY A 165 -14.52 -5.61 7.65
N GLU A 166 -15.37 -5.22 6.69
CA GLU A 166 -16.82 -5.33 6.81
C GLU A 166 -17.27 -6.79 6.96
N SER A 167 -16.60 -7.74 6.31
CA SER A 167 -16.87 -9.17 6.49
C SER A 167 -16.51 -9.69 7.88
N ASP A 168 -15.43 -9.17 8.48
CA ASP A 168 -14.95 -9.59 9.80
C ASP A 168 -15.86 -9.09 10.94
N THR A 169 -16.86 -8.26 10.63
CA THR A 169 -17.87 -7.78 11.61
C THR A 169 -18.98 -8.79 11.89
N VAL A 170 -19.04 -9.90 11.14
CA VAL A 170 -20.10 -10.92 11.27
C VAL A 170 -19.93 -11.77 12.52
N ASN A 171 -18.73 -12.30 12.75
CA ASN A 171 -18.45 -13.20 13.86
C ASN A 171 -17.59 -12.51 14.92
N LEU A 172 -17.91 -12.73 16.20
CA LEU A 172 -17.17 -12.12 17.31
C LEU A 172 -15.69 -12.54 17.33
N ASN A 173 -15.38 -13.77 16.96
CA ASN A 173 -14.02 -14.28 16.94
C ASN A 173 -13.18 -13.59 15.86
N ASP A 174 -13.74 -13.42 14.65
CA ASP A 174 -13.09 -12.71 13.55
C ASP A 174 -12.81 -11.27 13.97
N ALA A 175 -13.83 -10.55 14.47
CA ALA A 175 -13.72 -9.18 14.95
C ALA A 175 -12.65 -9.02 16.06
N ARG A 176 -12.61 -9.93 17.04
CA ARG A 176 -11.61 -9.90 18.13
C ARG A 176 -10.19 -10.19 17.64
N SER A 177 -10.04 -11.04 16.63
CA SER A 177 -8.74 -11.37 16.05
C SER A 177 -8.23 -10.33 15.04
N TYR A 178 -9.12 -9.46 14.57
CA TYR A 178 -8.89 -8.57 13.44
C TYR A 178 -7.64 -7.72 13.56
N GLN A 179 -7.40 -7.10 14.72
CA GLN A 179 -6.23 -6.25 14.95
C GLN A 179 -4.91 -6.99 14.70
N THR A 180 -4.79 -8.19 15.24
CA THR A 180 -3.59 -9.04 15.11
C THR A 180 -3.41 -9.48 13.66
N SER A 181 -4.48 -9.96 13.02
CA SER A 181 -4.45 -10.40 11.63
C SER A 181 -4.08 -9.26 10.67
N LEU A 182 -4.65 -8.08 10.87
CA LEU A 182 -4.37 -6.90 10.06
C LEU A 182 -2.93 -6.40 10.25
N ARG A 183 -2.45 -6.37 11.49
CA ARG A 183 -1.05 -6.03 11.80
C ARG A 183 -0.09 -7.02 11.11
N ASN A 184 -0.35 -8.32 11.20
CA ASN A 184 0.44 -9.35 10.53
C ASN A 184 0.41 -9.20 9.01
N PHE A 185 -0.75 -8.91 8.42
CA PHE A 185 -0.89 -8.62 7.00
C PHE A 185 0.04 -7.47 6.58
N PHE A 186 0.02 -6.33 7.28
CA PHE A 186 0.88 -5.20 6.97
C PHE A 186 2.38 -5.51 7.09
N PHE A 187 2.79 -6.25 8.14
CA PHE A 187 4.18 -6.70 8.25
C PHE A 187 4.60 -7.60 7.09
N ASN A 188 3.76 -8.56 6.74
CA ASN A 188 4.02 -9.47 5.64
C ASN A 188 4.14 -8.71 4.32
N VAL A 189 3.24 -7.76 4.02
CA VAL A 189 3.34 -6.92 2.81
C VAL A 189 4.67 -6.18 2.75
N ARG A 190 5.08 -5.53 3.85
CA ARG A 190 6.36 -4.83 3.93
C ARG A 190 7.54 -5.76 3.71
N HIS A 191 7.50 -6.95 4.33
CA HIS A 191 8.55 -7.96 4.20
C HIS A 191 8.67 -8.47 2.76
N ASP A 192 7.57 -8.92 2.16
CA ASP A 192 7.58 -9.54 0.83
C ASP A 192 7.81 -8.54 -0.32
N LEU A 193 7.58 -7.24 -0.08
CA LEU A 193 7.95 -6.14 -0.98
C LEU A 193 9.32 -5.54 -0.67
N HIS A 194 10.05 -6.06 0.33
CA HIS A 194 11.34 -5.54 0.79
C HIS A 194 11.31 -4.03 1.09
N SER A 195 10.19 -3.54 1.63
CA SER A 195 9.96 -2.12 1.92
C SER A 195 9.49 -1.97 3.37
N PRO A 196 10.42 -2.04 4.36
CA PRO A 196 10.09 -2.03 5.79
C PRO A 196 9.42 -0.71 6.24
N LEU A 197 9.60 0.36 5.48
CA LEU A 197 9.03 1.68 5.74
C LEU A 197 7.88 2.03 4.80
N LEU A 198 7.35 1.08 4.01
CA LEU A 198 6.26 1.33 3.08
C LEU A 198 5.10 2.05 3.79
N PRO A 199 4.73 3.25 3.32
CA PRO A 199 3.52 3.92 3.78
C PRO A 199 2.28 3.06 3.57
N ILE A 200 1.46 2.97 4.61
CA ILE A 200 0.17 2.28 4.57
C ILE A 200 -0.90 3.29 4.97
N ILE A 201 -1.93 3.41 4.15
CA ILE A 201 -3.11 4.20 4.44
C ILE A 201 -4.28 3.24 4.51
N GLN A 202 -4.73 2.98 5.74
CA GLN A 202 -5.90 2.15 5.98
C GLN A 202 -7.16 3.01 6.19
N VAL A 203 -8.33 2.40 6.05
CA VAL A 203 -9.61 3.05 6.28
C VAL A 203 -10.35 2.39 7.45
N ALA A 204 -10.75 3.19 8.45
CA ALA A 204 -11.66 2.74 9.50
C ALA A 204 -13.09 2.70 8.96
N LEU A 205 -13.79 1.57 9.16
CA LEU A 205 -15.02 1.24 8.44
C LEU A 205 -16.16 2.27 8.61
N ALA A 206 -16.90 2.53 7.53
CA ALA A 206 -18.16 3.30 7.60
C ALA A 206 -19.37 2.44 8.02
N SER A 207 -19.29 1.13 7.76
CA SER A 207 -20.38 0.17 7.78
C SER A 207 -19.82 -1.25 8.00
N GLY A 208 -20.68 -2.25 8.18
CA GLY A 208 -20.28 -3.66 8.25
C GLY A 208 -21.42 -4.62 7.96
N LEU A 209 -21.09 -5.89 7.72
CA LEU A 209 -22.07 -6.96 7.47
C LEU A 209 -22.70 -7.53 8.74
N GLY A 210 -22.11 -7.29 9.91
CA GLY A 210 -22.57 -7.83 11.19
C GLY A 210 -22.48 -6.85 12.35
N PRO A 211 -22.82 -7.30 13.57
CA PRO A 211 -23.01 -6.43 14.71
C PRO A 211 -21.70 -5.94 15.35
N TYR A 212 -20.55 -6.49 14.97
CA TYR A 212 -19.26 -6.24 15.63
C TYR A 212 -18.42 -5.13 14.97
N ILE A 213 -19.08 -4.19 14.27
CA ILE A 213 -18.44 -3.06 13.57
C ILE A 213 -17.50 -2.30 14.50
N GLU A 214 -17.94 -1.98 15.72
CA GLU A 214 -17.11 -1.18 16.63
C GLU A 214 -15.85 -1.88 17.12
N ILE A 215 -15.85 -3.22 17.21
CA ILE A 215 -14.64 -3.97 17.56
C ILE A 215 -13.62 -3.85 16.41
N VAL A 216 -14.07 -4.02 15.17
CA VAL A 216 -13.20 -3.92 13.98
C VAL A 216 -12.72 -2.48 13.79
N ARG A 217 -13.58 -1.48 13.98
CA ARG A 217 -13.19 -0.05 13.93
C ARG A 217 -12.18 0.30 15.01
N GLN A 218 -12.40 -0.13 16.26
CA GLN A 218 -11.43 0.08 17.34
C GLN A 218 -10.08 -0.55 17.02
N ALA A 219 -10.07 -1.75 16.44
CA ALA A 219 -8.84 -2.37 15.95
C ALA A 219 -8.13 -1.49 14.90
N GLN A 220 -8.83 -0.99 13.88
CA GLN A 220 -8.25 -0.14 12.83
C GLN A 220 -7.71 1.20 13.37
N LEU A 221 -8.43 1.82 14.30
CA LEU A 221 -8.07 3.12 14.89
C LEU A 221 -6.93 3.03 15.92
N SER A 222 -6.76 1.88 16.58
CA SER A 222 -5.78 1.70 17.67
C SER A 222 -4.47 1.03 17.25
N ILE A 223 -4.32 0.59 15.99
CA ILE A 223 -3.05 0.01 15.52
C ILE A 223 -1.97 1.08 15.54
N ASP A 224 -1.02 0.92 16.46
CA ASP A 224 0.25 1.64 16.45
C ASP A 224 1.27 0.86 15.59
N LEU A 225 1.54 1.41 14.41
CA LEU A 225 2.51 0.88 13.46
C LEU A 225 3.20 2.04 12.75
N LEU A 226 4.54 1.97 12.66
CA LEU A 226 5.33 2.97 11.95
C LEU A 226 4.82 3.13 10.50
N ASN A 227 4.77 4.36 10.00
CA ASN A 227 4.31 4.72 8.65
C ASN A 227 2.91 4.19 8.28
N LEU A 228 2.03 4.07 9.27
CA LEU A 228 0.61 3.83 9.08
C LEU A 228 -0.17 5.13 9.34
N ARG A 229 -1.17 5.38 8.49
CA ARG A 229 -2.21 6.39 8.71
C ARG A 229 -3.57 5.75 8.56
N THR A 230 -4.50 6.13 9.42
CA THR A 230 -5.90 5.67 9.36
C THR A 230 -6.79 6.84 8.96
N VAL A 231 -7.55 6.68 7.88
CA VAL A 231 -8.61 7.60 7.48
C VAL A 231 -9.94 7.07 8.02
N ASP A 232 -10.73 7.91 8.68
CA ASP A 232 -12.05 7.49 9.18
C ASP A 232 -13.15 7.73 8.14
N ALA A 233 -13.86 6.67 7.78
CA ALA A 233 -15.03 6.70 6.90
C ALA A 233 -16.36 6.72 7.67
N HIS A 234 -16.36 6.71 9.00
CA HIS A 234 -17.58 6.79 9.81
C HIS A 234 -18.48 7.96 9.41
N GLY A 235 -19.79 7.70 9.32
CA GLY A 235 -20.79 8.69 8.90
C GLY A 235 -20.78 9.03 7.41
N SER A 236 -19.96 8.37 6.59
CA SER A 236 -19.97 8.57 5.14
C SER A 236 -21.29 8.08 4.52
N PRO A 237 -21.87 8.79 3.52
CA PRO A 237 -23.10 8.37 2.88
C PRO A 237 -22.98 7.01 2.17
N LEU A 238 -23.91 6.11 2.48
CA LEU A 238 -23.98 4.76 1.92
C LEU A 238 -24.96 4.68 0.76
N GLN A 239 -24.80 3.65 -0.06
CA GLN A 239 -25.77 3.19 -1.04
C GLN A 239 -27.04 2.65 -0.34
N PRO A 240 -28.14 2.43 -1.08
CA PRO A 240 -29.38 1.91 -0.51
C PRO A 240 -29.27 0.55 0.20
N ASP A 241 -28.19 -0.20 -0.06
CA ASP A 241 -27.92 -1.47 0.63
C ASP A 241 -27.43 -1.30 2.08
N GLY A 242 -27.14 -0.06 2.51
CA GLY A 242 -26.65 0.24 3.86
C GLY A 242 -25.24 -0.31 4.15
N LEU A 243 -24.51 -0.73 3.12
CA LEU A 243 -23.20 -1.37 3.26
C LEU A 243 -22.12 -0.63 2.46
N HIS A 244 -22.38 -0.30 1.21
CA HIS A 244 -21.35 0.26 0.34
C HIS A 244 -21.37 1.78 0.35
N LEU A 245 -20.20 2.41 0.24
CA LEU A 245 -20.11 3.86 0.08
C LEU A 245 -20.75 4.31 -1.23
N SER A 246 -21.50 5.41 -1.17
CA SER A 246 -21.99 6.11 -2.37
C SER A 246 -20.85 6.68 -3.22
N THR A 247 -21.14 7.05 -4.47
CA THR A 247 -20.16 7.69 -5.36
C THR A 247 -19.49 8.92 -4.73
N GLN A 248 -20.26 9.81 -4.10
CA GLN A 248 -19.71 11.02 -3.48
C GLN A 248 -18.85 10.70 -2.24
N ALA A 249 -19.27 9.70 -1.44
CA ALA A 249 -18.47 9.22 -0.32
C ALA A 249 -17.12 8.65 -0.78
N GLN A 250 -17.09 7.93 -1.90
CA GLN A 250 -15.85 7.41 -2.49
C GLN A 250 -14.91 8.52 -2.97
N VAL A 251 -15.44 9.60 -3.57
CA VAL A 251 -14.65 10.78 -3.95
C VAL A 251 -14.00 11.41 -2.71
N HIS A 252 -14.79 11.68 -1.68
CA HIS A 252 -14.29 12.27 -0.43
C HIS A 252 -13.26 11.37 0.26
N LEU A 253 -13.50 10.05 0.26
CA LEU A 253 -12.55 9.09 0.80
C LEU A 253 -11.22 9.13 0.05
N GLY A 254 -11.25 9.12 -1.29
CA GLY A 254 -10.05 9.22 -2.12
C GLY A 254 -9.23 10.48 -1.81
N GLN A 255 -9.89 11.63 -1.65
CA GLN A 255 -9.24 12.89 -1.26
C GLN A 255 -8.62 12.82 0.14
N LYS A 256 -9.34 12.27 1.13
CA LYS A 256 -8.79 12.05 2.49
C LYS A 256 -7.58 11.10 2.48
N MET A 257 -7.61 10.06 1.65
CA MET A 257 -6.47 9.14 1.49
C MET A 257 -5.28 9.85 0.83
N ALA A 258 -5.52 10.75 -0.12
CA ALA A 258 -4.47 11.57 -0.73
C ALA A 258 -3.83 12.50 0.31
N ASP A 259 -4.64 13.14 1.16
CA ASP A 259 -4.13 13.98 2.25
C ASP A 259 -3.31 13.18 3.26
N ALA A 260 -3.75 11.97 3.61
CA ALA A 260 -2.99 11.08 4.47
C ALA A 260 -1.66 10.64 3.82
N PHE A 261 -1.66 10.38 2.50
CA PHE A 261 -0.44 10.05 1.76
C PHE A 261 0.56 11.20 1.76
N LEU A 262 0.10 12.42 1.46
CA LEU A 262 0.98 13.58 1.31
C LEU A 262 1.69 13.97 2.61
N GLN A 263 1.18 13.54 3.78
CA GLN A 263 1.90 13.68 5.05
C GLN A 263 3.21 12.88 5.12
N PHE A 264 3.38 11.86 4.28
CA PHE A 264 4.64 11.12 4.16
C PHE A 264 5.63 11.77 3.19
N VAL A 265 5.17 12.71 2.37
CA VAL A 265 5.98 13.41 1.39
C VAL A 265 6.56 14.67 2.04
N PRO A 266 7.89 14.84 2.07
CA PRO A 266 8.49 16.05 2.63
C PRO A 266 7.99 17.28 1.87
N SER A 267 7.51 18.29 2.59
CA SER A 267 7.10 19.57 1.98
C SER A 267 8.28 20.18 1.21
N SER A 268 8.07 20.49 -0.06
CA SER A 268 9.04 21.17 -0.94
C SER A 268 9.31 22.63 -0.55
N ASN A 269 8.63 23.17 0.47
CA ASN A 269 8.93 24.48 1.07
C ASN A 269 10.12 24.41 2.04
N ILE A 270 11.31 24.14 1.51
CA ILE A 270 12.55 24.55 2.17
C ILE A 270 13.01 25.83 1.49
N ASN A 271 12.54 26.98 2.02
CA ASN A 271 13.37 28.16 1.96
C ASN A 271 14.73 27.77 2.58
N HIS A 272 15.79 27.85 1.78
CA HIS A 272 17.17 27.67 2.22
C HIS A 272 17.48 28.65 3.37
N ASN A 273 17.21 28.25 4.62
CA ASN A 273 17.82 28.80 5.83
C ASN A 273 17.45 28.01 7.10
N ILE A 274 17.72 26.70 7.16
CA ILE A 274 17.79 25.98 8.44
C ILE A 274 19.01 25.05 8.49
N SER A 275 19.73 25.19 9.59
CA SER A 275 21.03 24.67 10.03
C SER A 275 21.17 23.13 10.11
N PRO A 276 22.39 22.58 10.33
CA PRO A 276 22.80 21.22 9.98
C PRO A 276 22.32 20.08 10.91
N ILE A 277 21.24 20.28 11.67
CA ILE A 277 20.80 19.34 12.71
C ILE A 277 20.26 18.01 12.10
N ARG A 278 19.73 18.03 10.87
CA ARG A 278 19.18 16.80 10.24
C ARG A 278 20.25 15.80 9.79
N ASN A 279 21.50 16.26 9.61
CA ASN A 279 22.64 15.38 9.31
C ASN A 279 23.22 14.70 10.56
N GLU A 280 22.99 15.26 11.76
CA GLU A 280 23.48 14.71 13.02
C GLU A 280 22.79 13.39 13.37
N ALA A 281 21.47 13.27 13.18
CA ALA A 281 20.72 12.05 13.51
C ALA A 281 21.07 10.86 12.59
N ILE A 282 21.25 11.12 11.29
CA ILE A 282 21.68 10.11 10.31
C ILE A 282 23.15 9.73 10.58
N ARG A 283 24.02 10.70 10.89
CA ARG A 283 25.39 10.42 11.33
C ARG A 283 25.41 9.64 12.63
N PHE A 284 24.57 9.94 13.61
CA PHE A 284 24.52 9.23 14.88
C PHE A 284 24.07 7.78 14.70
N TYR A 285 23.07 7.52 13.85
CA TYR A 285 22.62 6.17 13.54
C TYR A 285 23.69 5.34 12.81
N VAL A 286 24.36 5.94 11.81
CA VAL A 286 25.46 5.29 11.10
C VAL A 286 26.66 5.07 12.04
N CYS A 287 27.01 6.06 12.87
CA CYS A 287 28.13 5.96 13.80
C CYS A 287 27.87 4.91 14.90
N THR A 288 26.66 4.85 15.49
CA THR A 288 26.32 3.81 16.47
C THR A 288 26.32 2.41 15.85
N PHE A 289 25.86 2.25 14.60
CA PHE A 289 25.94 0.97 13.91
C PHE A 289 27.38 0.49 13.70
N TYR A 290 28.27 1.37 13.21
CA TYR A 290 29.68 1.02 12.97
C TYR A 290 30.50 0.83 14.24
N VAL A 291 30.22 1.60 15.30
CA VAL A 291 30.99 1.53 16.56
C VAL A 291 30.56 0.35 17.43
N TYR A 292 29.27 0.01 17.47
CA TYR A 292 28.78 -1.01 18.42
C TYR A 292 28.41 -2.33 17.75
N MET A 293 27.74 -2.31 16.59
CA MET A 293 27.22 -3.54 15.98
C MET A 293 28.26 -4.27 15.14
N LEU A 294 29.14 -3.53 14.45
CA LEU A 294 30.17 -4.13 13.61
C LEU A 294 31.23 -4.94 14.40
N PRO A 295 31.76 -4.45 15.55
CA PRO A 295 32.70 -5.24 16.35
C PRO A 295 32.05 -6.49 16.95
N LEU A 296 30.79 -6.40 17.38
CA LEU A 296 30.03 -7.55 17.87
C LEU A 296 29.84 -8.61 16.77
N PHE A 297 29.55 -8.18 15.55
CA PHE A 297 29.40 -9.08 14.40
C PHE A 297 30.73 -9.75 14.01
N ILE A 298 31.83 -9.00 14.00
CA ILE A 298 33.18 -9.54 13.74
C ILE A 298 33.59 -10.52 14.85
N THR A 299 33.31 -10.19 16.12
CA THR A 299 33.62 -11.06 17.26
C THR A 299 32.81 -12.36 17.18
N PHE A 300 31.52 -12.27 16.83
CA PHE A 300 30.66 -13.44 16.63
C PHE A 300 31.17 -14.37 15.52
N ILE A 301 31.57 -13.80 14.37
CA ILE A 301 32.16 -14.58 13.26
C ILE A 301 33.49 -15.21 13.69
N THR A 302 34.32 -14.48 14.46
CA THR A 302 35.62 -14.98 14.93
C THR A 302 35.43 -16.15 15.90
N ILE A 303 34.50 -16.04 16.86
CA ILE A 303 34.13 -17.12 17.77
C ILE A 303 33.60 -18.32 16.99
N MET A 304 32.67 -18.10 16.05
CA MET A 304 32.17 -19.17 15.19
C MET A 304 33.29 -19.88 14.42
N TYR A 305 34.29 -19.14 13.93
CA TYR A 305 35.42 -19.70 13.21
C TYR A 305 36.40 -20.46 14.12
N THR A 306 36.67 -19.98 15.33
CA THR A 306 37.58 -20.66 16.28
C THR A 306 36.95 -21.81 17.05
N THR A 307 35.61 -21.92 17.08
CA THR A 307 34.91 -22.99 17.81
C THR A 307 34.58 -24.19 16.91
N PHE A 308 34.63 -24.02 15.58
CA PHE A 308 34.25 -25.04 14.59
C PHE A 308 35.40 -25.47 13.65
N LEU A 309 36.64 -25.10 13.98
CA LEU A 309 37.90 -25.62 13.43
C LEU A 309 38.74 -26.19 14.58
#